data_AF-A0A3A8QY72-F1
#
_entry.id   AF-A0A3A8QY72-F1
#
_cell.length_a   1.000
_cell.length_b   1.000
_cell.length_c   1.000
_cell.angle_alpha   90.00
_cell.angle_beta   90.00
_cell.angle_gamma   90.00
#
_symmetry.space_group_name_H-M   'P 1'
#
loop_
_entity.id
_entity.type
_entity.pdbx_description
1 polymer ?
#
loop_
_entity_poly.entity_id
_entity_poly.type
_entity_poly.pdbx_seq_one_letter_code
_entity_poly.pdbx_strand_id
1 'polypeptide(L)'
;MAFRFLALPAHRLVDFPKTLPDEERLEPNLPPVLEAVERALAGAEFRDLKARDRLRALLQGDRPPALGSPGKGYGPSAIFAQPPQDLPALLRLADELEHLARREAGERALVWKCGECSARYAVPVALVRQVSIRCERCGHPVQLSSQQSLGEEALIDPFQGAVNTSRHELAAFFREAMARGWPVLVAEGGIPAPRGRSSSPQA
;
A
#
# COMPACT_ATOMS: atom_id res chain seq x y z
N MET A 1 -12.98 4.41 -8.42
CA MET A 1 -12.15 3.81 -9.49
C MET A 1 -10.87 3.33 -8.84
N ALA A 2 -10.32 2.19 -9.25
CA ALA A 2 -9.13 1.62 -8.63
C ALA A 2 -7.91 1.80 -9.54
N PHE A 3 -6.84 2.40 -9.04
CA PHE A 3 -5.53 2.35 -9.70
C PHE A 3 -4.87 1.01 -9.39
N ARG A 4 -4.42 0.31 -10.43
CA ARG A 4 -3.60 -0.90 -10.29
C ARG A 4 -2.23 -0.65 -10.89
N PHE A 5 -1.22 -0.73 -10.04
CA PHE A 5 0.17 -0.72 -10.45
C PHE A 5 0.65 -2.14 -10.73
N LEU A 6 1.49 -2.26 -11.75
CA LEU A 6 2.17 -3.50 -12.09
C LEU A 6 3.48 -3.22 -12.79
N ALA A 7 4.43 -4.14 -12.71
CA ALA A 7 5.68 -4.07 -13.46
C ALA A 7 5.98 -5.44 -14.08
N LEU A 8 6.49 -5.43 -15.31
CA LEU A 8 6.87 -6.63 -16.06
C LEU A 8 8.00 -6.28 -17.04
N PRO A 9 8.78 -7.26 -17.53
CA PRO A 9 9.83 -7.01 -18.52
C PRO A 9 9.30 -6.28 -19.77
N ALA A 10 10.04 -5.29 -20.27
CA ALA A 10 9.61 -4.47 -21.41
C ALA A 10 9.29 -5.29 -22.67
N HIS A 11 10.01 -6.40 -22.91
CA HIS A 11 9.79 -7.28 -24.07
C HIS A 11 8.50 -8.11 -23.98
N ARG A 12 7.83 -8.12 -22.81
CA ARG A 12 6.54 -8.80 -22.59
C ARG A 12 5.35 -7.85 -22.66
N LEU A 13 5.58 -6.55 -22.89
CA LEU A 13 4.50 -5.60 -23.12
C LEU A 13 3.76 -5.96 -24.41
N VAL A 14 2.44 -5.91 -24.34
CA VAL A 14 1.55 -6.13 -25.48
C VAL A 14 0.56 -4.97 -25.58
N ASP A 15 0.10 -4.68 -26.79
CA ASP A 15 -0.91 -3.65 -27.01
C ASP A 15 -2.31 -4.16 -26.66
N PHE A 16 -3.17 -3.23 -26.21
CA PHE A 16 -4.59 -3.47 -26.05
C PHE A 16 -5.20 -3.87 -27.43
N PRO A 17 -6.12 -4.85 -27.50
CA PRO A 17 -6.94 -5.43 -26.43
C PRO A 17 -6.37 -6.66 -25.73
N LYS A 18 -5.09 -7.02 -25.96
CA LYS A 18 -4.48 -8.18 -25.29
C LYS A 18 -4.36 -7.92 -23.79
N THR A 19 -4.42 -8.99 -22.99
CA THR A 19 -4.11 -8.94 -21.57
C THR A 19 -2.59 -9.07 -21.37
N LEU A 20 -2.05 -8.31 -20.44
CA LEU A 20 -0.65 -8.41 -20.04
C LEU A 20 -0.41 -9.77 -19.37
N PRO A 21 0.74 -10.42 -19.63
CA PRO A 21 1.02 -11.73 -19.06
C PRO A 21 1.13 -11.66 -17.53
N ASP A 22 0.61 -12.70 -16.87
CA ASP A 22 0.68 -12.84 -15.41
C ASP A 22 2.05 -13.36 -14.94
N GLU A 23 2.78 -14.06 -15.83
CA GLU A 23 4.10 -14.63 -15.55
C GLU A 23 5.14 -13.54 -15.28
N GLU A 24 5.86 -13.66 -14.17
CA GLU A 24 6.89 -12.70 -13.74
C GLU A 24 6.36 -11.27 -13.53
N ARG A 25 5.05 -11.06 -13.38
CA ARG A 25 4.50 -9.74 -13.07
C ARG A 25 4.64 -9.42 -11.58
N LEU A 26 5.19 -8.24 -11.28
CA LEU A 26 5.17 -7.66 -9.95
C LEU A 26 3.93 -6.80 -9.75
N GLU A 27 3.31 -6.92 -8.58
CA GLU A 27 2.22 -6.06 -8.13
C GLU A 27 2.43 -5.74 -6.64
N PRO A 28 2.17 -4.49 -6.20
CA PRO A 28 2.17 -4.15 -4.78
C PRO A 28 1.00 -4.83 -4.06
N ASN A 29 1.19 -5.22 -2.80
CA ASN A 29 0.13 -5.81 -1.98
C ASN A 29 -0.71 -4.71 -1.31
N LEU A 30 -1.47 -3.97 -2.11
CA LEU A 30 -2.25 -2.82 -1.64
C LEU A 30 -3.49 -3.26 -0.84
N PRO A 31 -3.85 -2.52 0.22
CA PRO A 31 -5.10 -2.76 0.93
C PRO A 31 -6.31 -2.53 0.01
N PRO A 32 -7.45 -3.21 0.26
CA PRO A 32 -8.65 -3.12 -0.59
C PRO A 32 -9.44 -1.80 -0.43
N VAL A 33 -8.79 -0.74 0.04
CA VAL A 33 -9.37 0.60 0.29
C VAL A 33 -8.82 1.55 -0.76
N LEU A 34 -9.59 1.80 -1.82
CA LEU A 34 -9.11 2.52 -3.01
C LEU A 34 -8.69 3.95 -2.69
N GLU A 35 -9.49 4.63 -1.87
CA GLU A 35 -9.24 6.00 -1.45
C GLU A 35 -7.92 6.13 -0.68
N ALA A 36 -7.49 5.06 0.00
CA ALA A 36 -6.22 5.04 0.72
C ALA A 36 -5.01 5.05 -0.23
N VAL A 37 -5.11 4.36 -1.38
CA VAL A 37 -4.06 4.37 -2.42
C VAL A 37 -3.98 5.74 -3.08
N GLU A 38 -5.11 6.36 -3.43
CA GLU A 38 -5.12 7.72 -3.97
C GLU A 38 -4.54 8.73 -2.98
N ARG A 39 -4.92 8.59 -1.70
CA ARG A 39 -4.44 9.45 -0.62
C ARG A 39 -2.95 9.26 -0.35
N ALA A 40 -2.44 8.03 -0.45
CA ALA A 40 -1.02 7.72 -0.30
C ALA A 40 -0.15 8.52 -1.29
N LEU A 41 -0.63 8.67 -2.52
CA LEU A 41 0.07 9.35 -3.61
C LEU A 41 -0.17 10.86 -3.68
N ALA A 42 -1.19 11.39 -2.99
CA ALA A 42 -1.55 12.81 -3.06
C ALA A 42 -0.45 13.76 -2.54
N GLY A 43 0.42 13.27 -1.65
CA GLY A 43 1.52 14.05 -1.07
C GLY A 43 2.87 13.90 -1.77
N ALA A 44 3.00 12.97 -2.71
CA ALA A 44 4.28 12.58 -3.30
C ALA A 44 4.44 13.09 -4.74
N GLU A 45 5.69 13.29 -5.16
CA GLU A 45 6.03 13.88 -6.45
C GLU A 45 6.78 12.90 -7.37
N PHE A 46 6.55 13.05 -8.67
CA PHE A 46 7.26 12.33 -9.73
C PHE A 46 7.59 13.31 -10.86
N ARG A 47 8.89 13.53 -11.11
CA ARG A 47 9.39 14.54 -12.07
C ARG A 47 8.74 15.92 -11.86
N ASP A 48 8.75 16.40 -10.62
CA ASP A 48 8.24 17.73 -10.23
C ASP A 48 6.73 17.92 -10.45
N LEU A 49 5.99 16.83 -10.70
CA LEU A 49 4.53 16.79 -10.77
C LEU A 49 3.99 15.95 -9.63
N LYS A 50 2.82 16.29 -9.10
CA LYS A 50 2.13 15.43 -8.14
C LYS A 50 1.85 14.08 -8.78
N ALA A 51 2.28 13.00 -8.11
CA ALA A 51 2.17 11.64 -8.65
C ALA A 51 0.72 11.30 -9.00
N ARG A 52 -0.23 11.69 -8.14
CA ARG A 52 -1.68 11.53 -8.39
C ARG A 52 -2.15 12.22 -9.67
N ASP A 53 -1.69 13.43 -9.92
CA ASP A 53 -2.15 14.22 -11.07
C ASP A 53 -1.57 13.65 -12.37
N ARG A 54 -0.33 13.15 -12.34
CA ARG A 54 0.26 12.38 -13.45
C ARG A 54 -0.57 11.12 -13.76
N LEU A 55 -1.02 10.38 -12.75
CA LEU A 55 -1.84 9.18 -12.95
C LEU A 55 -3.15 9.50 -13.66
N ARG A 56 -3.83 10.56 -13.21
CA ARG A 56 -5.06 11.03 -13.85
C ARG A 56 -4.79 11.45 -15.30
N ALA A 57 -3.72 12.18 -15.57
CA ALA A 57 -3.36 12.57 -16.92
C ALA A 57 -3.06 11.37 -17.85
N LEU A 58 -2.43 10.31 -17.33
CA LEU A 58 -2.11 9.11 -18.10
C LEU A 58 -3.32 8.25 -18.44
N LEU A 59 -4.33 8.22 -17.56
CA LEU A 59 -5.49 7.33 -17.69
C LEU A 59 -6.73 8.02 -18.25
N GLN A 60 -6.90 9.30 -17.95
CA GLN A 60 -8.09 10.10 -18.26
C GLN A 60 -7.79 11.28 -19.19
N GLY A 61 -6.54 11.40 -19.67
CA GLY A 61 -6.16 12.43 -20.63
C GLY A 61 -6.70 12.15 -22.04
N ASP A 62 -6.53 13.14 -22.93
CA ASP A 62 -7.04 13.09 -24.31
C ASP A 62 -6.46 11.92 -25.13
N ARG A 63 -5.27 11.44 -24.76
CA ARG A 63 -4.63 10.28 -25.39
C ARG A 63 -4.89 9.04 -24.54
N PRO A 64 -5.75 8.10 -24.99
CA PRO A 64 -6.05 6.91 -24.21
C PRO A 64 -4.81 6.00 -24.08
N PRO A 65 -4.71 5.24 -22.98
CA PRO A 65 -3.67 4.23 -22.82
C PRO A 65 -3.76 3.16 -23.92
N ALA A 66 -2.61 2.69 -24.39
CA ALA A 66 -2.53 1.76 -25.53
C ALA A 66 -2.08 0.35 -25.14
N LEU A 67 -1.52 0.15 -23.94
CA LEU A 67 -1.02 -1.15 -23.53
C LEU A 67 -2.14 -2.04 -23.01
N GLY A 68 -1.90 -3.35 -23.05
CA GLY A 68 -2.83 -4.36 -22.60
C GLY A 68 -3.34 -4.16 -21.18
N SER A 69 -4.48 -4.78 -20.86
CA SER A 69 -5.05 -4.69 -19.52
C SER A 69 -4.35 -5.69 -18.57
N PRO A 70 -4.27 -5.40 -17.25
CA PRO A 70 -3.70 -6.31 -16.27
C PRO A 70 -4.61 -7.52 -15.97
N GLY A 71 -5.78 -7.62 -16.60
CA GLY A 71 -6.72 -8.72 -16.41
C GLY A 71 -8.17 -8.29 -16.51
N LYS A 72 -9.08 -9.21 -16.17
CA LYS A 72 -10.53 -8.96 -16.18
C LYS A 72 -10.89 -7.83 -15.22
N GLY A 73 -11.78 -6.92 -15.67
CA GLY A 73 -12.26 -5.79 -14.87
C GLY A 73 -11.37 -4.54 -14.93
N TYR A 74 -10.31 -4.53 -15.74
CA TYR A 74 -9.43 -3.40 -15.95
C TYR A 74 -9.39 -2.95 -17.41
N GLY A 75 -9.24 -1.65 -17.60
CA GLY A 75 -8.99 -1.01 -18.90
C GLY A 75 -7.53 -1.15 -19.37
N PRO A 76 -7.17 -0.46 -20.46
CA PRO A 76 -5.80 -0.46 -20.97
C PRO A 76 -4.82 0.17 -19.97
N SER A 77 -3.56 -0.24 -20.04
CA SER A 77 -2.49 0.26 -19.16
C SER A 77 -1.70 1.39 -19.82
N ALA A 78 -1.19 2.31 -19.00
CA ALA A 78 -0.24 3.35 -19.39
C ALA A 78 1.11 3.12 -18.70
N ILE A 79 2.20 3.55 -19.33
CA ILE A 79 3.52 3.56 -18.70
C ILE A 79 3.58 4.74 -17.73
N PHE A 80 3.63 4.44 -16.44
CA PHE A 80 3.84 5.45 -15.40
C PHE A 80 5.30 5.90 -15.34
N ALA A 81 6.23 4.94 -15.38
CA ALA A 81 7.67 5.17 -15.36
C ALA A 81 8.42 4.12 -16.20
N GLN A 82 9.47 4.57 -16.88
CA GLN A 82 10.32 3.78 -17.77
C GLN A 82 11.79 3.90 -17.34
N PRO A 83 12.37 2.86 -16.71
CA PRO A 83 13.80 2.77 -16.52
C PRO A 83 14.55 2.61 -17.86
N PRO A 84 15.80 3.12 -17.96
CA PRO A 84 16.57 3.80 -16.92
C PRO A 84 16.26 5.30 -16.77
N GLN A 85 15.53 5.92 -17.71
CA GLN A 85 15.34 7.38 -17.76
C GLN A 85 14.59 7.91 -16.53
N ASP A 86 13.62 7.14 -16.03
CA ASP A 86 12.81 7.48 -14.86
C ASP A 86 13.39 7.02 -13.52
N LEU A 87 14.54 6.34 -13.53
CA LEU A 87 15.07 5.66 -12.36
C LEU A 87 15.31 6.61 -11.17
N PRO A 88 15.95 7.80 -11.34
CA PRO A 88 16.14 8.72 -10.22
C PRO A 88 14.82 9.28 -9.67
N ALA A 89 13.84 9.55 -10.54
CA ALA A 89 12.54 10.06 -10.13
C ALA A 89 11.72 9.00 -9.38
N LEU A 90 11.79 7.74 -9.83
CA LEU A 90 11.12 6.61 -9.19
C LEU A 90 11.69 6.31 -7.80
N LEU A 91 13.01 6.44 -7.63
CA LEU A 91 13.67 6.31 -6.32
C LEU A 91 13.26 7.42 -5.36
N ARG A 92 13.28 8.68 -5.81
CA ARG A 92 12.83 9.80 -4.98
C ARG A 92 11.37 9.63 -4.54
N LEU A 93 10.50 9.20 -5.45
CA LEU A 93 9.11 8.89 -5.13
C LEU A 93 9.02 7.79 -4.05
N ALA A 94 9.79 6.72 -4.17
CA ALA A 94 9.80 5.66 -3.16
C ALA A 94 10.32 6.14 -1.79
N ASP A 95 11.35 6.98 -1.76
CA ASP A 95 11.89 7.58 -0.54
C ASP A 95 10.86 8.55 0.11
N GLU A 96 10.17 9.37 -0.70
CA GLU A 96 9.12 10.28 -0.23
C GLU A 96 7.94 9.53 0.39
N LEU A 97 7.47 8.47 -0.26
CA LEU A 97 6.37 7.64 0.27
C LEU A 97 6.74 7.01 1.60
N GLU A 98 7.95 6.46 1.71
CA GLU A 98 8.48 5.89 2.95
C GLU A 98 8.60 6.96 4.05
N HIS A 99 9.09 8.15 3.70
CA HIS A 99 9.22 9.26 4.63
C HIS A 99 7.86 9.77 5.13
N LEU A 100 6.88 9.91 4.22
CA LEU A 100 5.50 10.28 4.57
C LEU A 100 4.85 9.24 5.47
N ALA A 101 5.03 7.95 5.15
CA ALA A 101 4.50 6.86 5.98
C ALA A 101 5.07 6.92 7.40
N ARG A 102 6.38 7.15 7.54
CA ARG A 102 7.03 7.28 8.86
C ARG A 102 6.60 8.53 9.61
N ARG A 103 6.48 9.68 8.94
CA ARG A 103 6.04 10.94 9.56
C ARG A 103 4.59 10.87 10.03
N GLU A 104 3.73 10.18 9.28
CA GLU A 104 2.30 10.06 9.56
C GLU A 104 1.93 8.73 10.26
N ALA A 105 2.91 7.93 10.69
CA ALA A 105 2.70 6.69 11.44
C ALA A 105 2.10 6.90 12.84
N GLY A 106 1.84 8.16 13.23
CA GLY A 106 1.28 8.51 14.53
C GLY A 106 2.13 8.00 15.70
N GLU A 107 1.63 8.18 16.92
CA GLU A 107 2.22 7.51 18.07
C GLU A 107 1.82 6.03 18.05
N ARG A 108 2.82 5.14 18.05
CA ARG A 108 2.60 3.69 18.27
C ARG A 108 2.18 3.51 19.72
N ALA A 109 1.23 2.62 20.00
CA ALA A 109 0.83 2.27 21.35
C ALA A 109 0.93 0.77 21.60
N LEU A 110 1.30 0.41 22.81
CA LEU A 110 1.12 -0.96 23.29
C LEU A 110 -0.31 -1.12 23.78
N VAL A 111 -0.87 -2.30 23.52
CA VAL A 111 -2.25 -2.60 23.87
C VAL A 111 -2.33 -3.73 24.88
N TRP A 112 -3.18 -3.56 25.88
CA TRP A 112 -3.51 -4.57 26.89
C TRP A 112 -5.00 -4.81 26.95
N LYS A 113 -5.39 -5.95 27.50
CA LYS A 113 -6.77 -6.27 27.84
C LYS A 113 -6.86 -6.62 29.32
N CYS A 114 -7.92 -6.15 29.97
CA CYS A 114 -8.28 -6.66 31.30
C CYS A 114 -8.62 -8.15 31.21
N GLY A 115 -8.03 -8.97 32.09
CA GLY A 115 -8.25 -10.41 32.10
C GLY A 115 -9.67 -10.84 32.42
N GLU A 116 -10.44 -9.99 33.12
CA GLU A 116 -11.83 -10.28 33.53
C GLU A 116 -12.86 -9.76 32.52
N CYS A 117 -12.88 -8.44 32.27
CA CYS A 117 -13.94 -7.81 31.48
C CYS A 117 -13.54 -7.47 30.04
N SER A 118 -12.34 -7.87 29.61
CA SER A 118 -11.79 -7.63 28.26
C SER A 118 -11.73 -6.15 27.82
N ALA A 119 -11.80 -5.20 28.75
CA ALA A 119 -11.59 -3.78 28.45
C ALA A 119 -10.19 -3.56 27.88
N ARG A 120 -10.08 -2.77 26.80
CA ARG A 120 -8.82 -2.51 26.07
C ARG A 120 -8.17 -1.23 26.57
N TYR A 121 -6.87 -1.29 26.79
CA TYR A 121 -6.02 -0.17 27.18
C TYR A 121 -4.94 0.02 26.13
N ALA A 122 -4.82 1.20 25.54
CA ALA A 122 -3.77 1.55 24.59
C ALA A 122 -2.93 2.69 25.18
N VAL A 123 -1.63 2.46 25.35
CA VAL A 123 -0.69 3.46 25.88
C VAL A 123 0.40 3.73 24.85
N PRO A 124 0.61 5.00 24.45
CA PRO A 124 1.70 5.37 23.55
C PRO A 124 3.04 4.80 24.03
N VAL A 125 3.83 4.21 23.13
CA VAL A 125 5.13 3.58 23.42
C VAL A 125 6.05 4.53 24.20
N ALA A 126 6.02 5.82 23.86
CA ALA A 126 6.79 6.86 24.56
C ALA A 126 6.41 7.05 26.04
N LEU A 127 5.19 6.67 26.42
CA LEU A 127 4.62 6.81 27.76
C LEU A 127 4.54 5.47 28.52
N VAL A 128 4.92 4.36 27.90
CA VAL A 128 4.85 3.04 28.53
C VAL A 128 5.81 2.99 29.72
N ARG A 129 5.23 2.72 30.89
CA ARG A 129 5.95 2.41 32.12
C ARG A 129 5.35 1.14 32.71
N GLN A 130 6.18 0.32 33.36
CA GLN A 130 5.69 -0.85 34.08
C GLN A 130 4.88 -0.40 35.29
N VAL A 131 3.56 -0.36 35.13
CA VAL A 131 2.62 0.05 36.18
C VAL A 131 1.43 -0.90 36.24
N SER A 132 0.86 -1.06 37.42
CA SER A 132 -0.42 -1.74 37.62
C SER A 132 -1.49 -0.70 37.80
N ILE A 133 -2.44 -0.62 36.87
CA ILE A 133 -3.62 0.25 36.99
C ILE A 133 -4.84 -0.58 37.38
N ARG A 134 -5.91 0.08 37.83
CA ARG A 134 -7.21 -0.56 38.06
C ARG A 134 -8.06 -0.41 36.82
N CYS A 135 -8.70 -1.50 36.39
CA CYS A 135 -9.62 -1.44 35.27
C CYS A 135 -10.82 -0.54 35.59
N GLU A 136 -11.06 0.49 34.77
CA GLU A 136 -12.19 1.43 34.95
C GLU A 136 -13.57 0.78 34.90
N ARG A 137 -13.72 -0.40 34.28
CA ARG A 137 -15.00 -1.11 34.18
C ARG A 137 -15.28 -2.07 35.34
N CYS A 138 -14.26 -2.76 35.84
CA CYS A 138 -14.46 -3.86 36.82
C CYS A 138 -13.54 -3.78 38.05
N GLY A 139 -12.63 -2.82 38.12
CA GLY A 139 -11.68 -2.65 39.23
C GLY A 139 -10.57 -3.71 39.30
N HIS A 140 -10.58 -4.74 38.44
CA HIS A 140 -9.52 -5.74 38.40
C HIS A 140 -8.18 -5.09 38.00
N PRO A 141 -7.05 -5.48 38.62
CA PRO A 141 -5.75 -4.94 38.25
C PRO A 141 -5.36 -5.31 36.82
N VAL A 142 -4.86 -4.34 36.06
CA VAL A 142 -4.30 -4.53 34.72
C VAL A 142 -2.84 -4.13 34.78
N GLN A 143 -1.97 -5.09 34.46
CA GLN A 143 -0.53 -4.89 34.52
C GLN A 143 -0.03 -4.44 33.14
N LEU A 144 0.27 -3.15 33.04
CA LEU A 144 0.78 -2.53 31.82
C LEU A 144 2.29 -2.77 31.72
N SER A 145 2.67 -4.01 31.41
CA SER A 145 4.05 -4.38 31.13
C SER A 145 4.23 -4.69 29.64
N SER A 146 5.35 -4.29 29.05
CA SER A 146 5.62 -4.51 27.61
C SER A 146 5.56 -5.98 27.22
N GLN A 147 5.98 -6.88 28.11
CA GLN A 147 5.98 -8.33 27.90
C GLN A 147 4.57 -8.94 27.86
N GLN A 148 3.60 -8.32 28.52
CA GLN A 148 2.20 -8.77 28.55
C GLN A 148 1.30 -8.00 27.58
N SER A 149 1.90 -7.11 26.76
CA SER A 149 1.14 -6.42 25.72
C SER A 149 0.72 -7.40 24.62
N LEU A 150 -0.42 -7.12 24.02
CA LEU A 150 -0.96 -7.85 22.87
C LEU A 150 -0.28 -7.44 21.55
N GLY A 151 0.73 -6.58 21.61
CA GLY A 151 1.45 -6.01 20.48
C GLY A 151 1.35 -4.49 20.41
N GLU A 152 2.07 -3.92 19.43
CA GLU A 152 1.99 -2.51 19.08
C GLU A 152 0.84 -2.29 18.09
N GLU A 153 -0.20 -1.56 18.49
CA GLU A 153 -1.21 -1.02 17.56
C GLU A 153 -0.87 0.45 17.32
N ALA A 154 -0.90 0.87 16.06
CA ALA A 154 -0.85 2.29 15.75
C ALA A 154 -2.16 2.92 16.26
N LEU A 155 -2.12 3.98 17.08
CA LEU A 155 -3.32 4.71 17.56
C LEU A 155 -4.04 5.48 16.45
N ILE A 156 -3.67 5.24 15.20
CA ILE A 156 -4.12 5.97 14.05
C ILE A 156 -5.50 5.46 13.64
N ASP A 157 -6.35 6.37 13.16
CA ASP A 157 -7.50 6.07 12.31
C ASP A 157 -7.18 4.92 11.31
N PRO A 158 -8.00 3.85 11.26
CA PRO A 158 -7.81 2.72 10.34
C PRO A 158 -7.59 3.12 8.88
N PHE A 159 -8.24 4.20 8.42
CA PHE A 159 -8.04 4.71 7.06
C PHE A 159 -6.61 5.18 6.84
N GLN A 160 -6.06 5.97 7.77
CA GLN A 160 -4.69 6.44 7.70
C GLN A 160 -3.67 5.30 7.89
N GLY A 161 -4.01 4.26 8.65
CA GLY A 161 -3.24 3.00 8.67
C GLY A 161 -3.16 2.34 7.28
N ALA A 162 -4.27 2.28 6.55
CA ALA A 162 -4.30 1.78 5.17
C ALA A 162 -3.51 2.68 4.21
N VAL A 163 -3.54 4.01 4.40
CA VAL A 163 -2.72 4.97 3.63
C VAL A 163 -1.24 4.69 3.83
N ASN A 164 -0.78 4.55 5.08
CA ASN A 164 0.62 4.27 5.39
C ASN A 164 1.07 2.90 4.87
N THR A 165 0.21 1.88 5.00
CA THR A 165 0.46 0.55 4.40
C THR A 165 0.64 0.66 2.89
N SER A 166 -0.25 1.40 2.21
CA SER A 166 -0.15 1.63 0.77
C SER A 166 1.15 2.31 0.39
N ARG A 167 1.61 3.29 1.17
CA ARG A 167 2.89 3.98 0.94
C ARG A 167 4.09 3.04 1.02
N HIS A 168 4.15 2.19 2.06
CA HIS A 168 5.23 1.21 2.21
C HIS A 168 5.24 0.18 1.07
N GLU A 169 4.07 -0.36 0.73
CA GLU A 169 3.93 -1.35 -0.35
C GLU A 169 4.28 -0.76 -1.73
N LEU A 170 3.85 0.47 -2.02
CA LEU A 170 4.24 1.18 -3.24
C LEU A 170 5.75 1.48 -3.28
N ALA A 171 6.33 1.94 -2.17
CA ALA A 171 7.76 2.22 -2.09
C ALA A 171 8.60 0.95 -2.34
N ALA A 172 8.23 -0.17 -1.71
CA ALA A 172 8.88 -1.46 -1.92
C ALA A 172 8.74 -1.93 -3.38
N PHE A 173 7.53 -1.85 -3.93
CA PHE A 173 7.26 -2.20 -5.33
C PHE A 173 8.08 -1.37 -6.31
N PHE A 174 8.15 -0.05 -6.14
CA PHE A 174 8.93 0.83 -7.02
C PHE A 174 10.44 0.52 -6.97
N ARG A 175 10.97 0.19 -5.79
CA ARG A 175 12.37 -0.23 -5.66
C ARG A 175 12.64 -1.56 -6.36
N GLU A 176 11.72 -2.52 -6.23
CA GLU A 176 11.86 -3.83 -6.87
C GLU A 176 11.74 -3.72 -8.41
N ALA A 177 10.76 -2.97 -8.92
CA ALA A 177 10.61 -2.73 -10.35
C ALA A 177 11.86 -2.06 -10.94
N MET A 178 12.43 -1.09 -10.21
CA MET A 178 13.72 -0.50 -10.55
C MET A 178 14.86 -1.52 -10.55
N ALA A 179 15.01 -2.32 -9.50
CA ALA A 179 16.12 -3.26 -9.37
C ALA A 179 16.17 -4.25 -10.54
N ARG A 180 15.00 -4.55 -11.13
CA ARG A 180 14.85 -5.38 -12.32
C ARG A 180 14.93 -4.61 -13.65
N GLY A 181 14.95 -3.28 -13.61
CA GLY A 181 14.90 -2.42 -14.79
C GLY A 181 13.56 -2.49 -15.55
N TRP A 182 12.48 -2.84 -14.85
CA TRP A 182 11.18 -3.06 -15.47
C TRP A 182 10.33 -1.78 -15.52
N PRO A 183 9.61 -1.51 -16.62
CA PRO A 183 8.63 -0.43 -16.67
C PRO A 183 7.54 -0.62 -15.60
N VAL A 184 7.16 0.49 -14.98
CA VAL A 184 6.01 0.57 -14.09
C VAL A 184 4.81 1.01 -14.90
N LEU A 185 3.79 0.19 -14.91
CA LEU A 185 2.51 0.47 -15.56
C LEU A 185 1.45 0.81 -14.53
N VAL A 186 0.44 1.54 -14.99
CA VAL A 186 -0.81 1.75 -14.26
C VAL A 186 -2.01 1.52 -15.16
N ALA A 187 -3.06 0.91 -14.61
CA ALA A 187 -4.35 0.77 -15.26
C ALA A 187 -5.48 1.19 -14.33
N GLU A 188 -6.61 1.57 -14.91
CA GLU A 188 -7.86 1.87 -14.19
C GLU A 188 -8.83 0.70 -14.30
N GLY A 189 -9.52 0.35 -13.21
CA GLY A 189 -10.52 -0.72 -13.23
C GLY A 189 -11.34 -0.82 -11.95
N GLY A 190 -12.19 -1.86 -11.92
CA GLY A 190 -12.93 -2.26 -10.73
C GLY A 190 -12.02 -2.90 -9.68
N ILE A 191 -12.53 -3.06 -8.44
CA ILE A 191 -11.82 -3.75 -7.36
C ILE A 191 -11.52 -5.18 -7.84
N PRO A 192 -10.25 -5.63 -7.81
CA PRO A 192 -9.94 -7.00 -8.18
C PRO A 192 -10.56 -7.93 -7.14
N ALA A 193 -11.16 -9.03 -7.58
CA ALA A 193 -11.50 -10.10 -6.65
C ALA A 193 -10.22 -10.53 -5.91
N PRO A 194 -10.26 -10.77 -4.59
CA PRO A 194 -9.09 -11.25 -3.87
C PRO A 194 -8.58 -12.51 -4.56
N ARG A 195 -7.28 -12.58 -4.85
CA ARG A 195 -6.66 -13.76 -5.47
C ARG A 195 -6.96 -14.97 -4.60
N GLY A 196 -7.92 -15.79 -5.03
CA GLY A 196 -8.21 -17.07 -4.40
C GLY A 196 -6.95 -17.94 -4.46
N ARG A 197 -6.61 -18.58 -3.33
CA ARG A 197 -5.62 -19.67 -3.33
C ARG A 197 -5.98 -20.64 -4.45
N SER A 198 -4.99 -20.98 -5.27
CA SER A 198 -5.08 -22.05 -6.26
C SER A 198 -5.75 -23.27 -5.62
N SER A 199 -6.98 -23.57 -6.04
CA SER A 199 -7.57 -24.87 -5.76
C SER A 199 -6.73 -25.90 -6.48
N SER A 200 -6.07 -26.76 -5.70
CA SER A 200 -5.38 -27.94 -6.19
C SER A 200 -6.27 -28.70 -7.17
N PRO A 201 -5.71 -29.27 -8.26
CA PRO A 201 -6.50 -30.09 -9.16
C PRO A 201 -6.99 -31.33 -8.40
N GLN A 202 -8.30 -31.53 -8.35
CA GLN A 202 -8.87 -32.80 -7.92
C GLN A 202 -8.56 -33.84 -8.99
N ALA A 203 -8.01 -34.96 -8.52
CA ALA A 203 -7.80 -36.20 -9.26
C ALA A 203 -9.13 -36.91 -9.54
#